data_AF-A0A3C0PNB3-F1
#
_entry.id   AF-A0A3C0PNB3-F1
#
_cell.length_a   1.000
_cell.length_b   1.000
_cell.length_c   1.000
_cell.angle_alpha   90.00
_cell.angle_beta   90.00
_cell.angle_gamma   90.00
#
_symmetry.space_group_name_H-M   'P 1'
#
loop_
_entity.id
_entity.type
_entity.pdbx_description
1 polymer ?
#
loop_
_entity_poly.entity_id
_entity_poly.type
_entity_poly.pdbx_seq_one_letter_code
_entity_poly.pdbx_strand_id
1 'polypeptide(L)' 'DSGKTIELVRANYPKAHFATVYAKPKGRPMVDTFITEVSQDTWIFFPWDMALQYVQPYRGTD' A
#
# COMPACT_ATOMS: atom_id res chain seq x y z
N ASP A 1 -6.88 -1.14 0.91
CA ASP A 1 -7.02 -1.89 -0.33
C ASP A 1 -8.05 -3.00 -0.17
N SER A 2 -8.77 -3.33 -1.24
CA SER A 2 -9.78 -4.39 -1.30
C SER A 2 -9.36 -5.61 -2.11
N GLY A 3 -8.22 -5.55 -2.81
CA GLY A 3 -7.64 -6.67 -3.57
C GLY A 3 -8.31 -7.01 -4.90
N LYS A 4 -9.27 -6.20 -5.38
CA LYS A 4 -9.94 -6.37 -6.68
C LYS A 4 -8.98 -6.41 -7.87
N THR A 5 -7.90 -5.63 -7.80
CA THR A 5 -6.88 -5.64 -8.86
C THR A 5 -6.22 -7.01 -8.97
N ILE A 6 -5.83 -7.62 -7.85
CA ILE A 6 -5.16 -8.93 -7.86
C ILE A 6 -6.11 -10.04 -8.29
N GLU A 7 -7.38 -9.98 -7.90
CA GLU A 7 -8.42 -10.90 -8.39
C GLU A 7 -8.46 -10.95 -9.92
N LEU A 8 -8.52 -9.78 -10.58
CA LEU A 8 -8.49 -9.70 -12.04
C LEU A 8 -7.17 -10.19 -12.63
N VAL A 9 -6.03 -9.80 -12.05
CA VAL A 9 -4.72 -10.19 -12.59
C VAL A 9 -4.48 -11.70 -12.42
N ARG A 10 -4.94 -12.32 -11.33
CA ARG A 10 -4.89 -13.78 -11.13
C ARG A 10 -5.69 -14.55 -12.19
N ALA A 11 -6.83 -14.02 -12.63
CA ALA A 11 -7.58 -14.64 -13.72
C ALA A 11 -6.79 -14.65 -15.05
N ASN A 12 -6.00 -13.61 -15.30
CA ASN A 12 -5.15 -13.51 -16.49
C ASN A 12 -3.86 -14.35 -16.37
N TYR A 13 -3.31 -14.46 -15.18
CA TYR A 13 -2.03 -15.16 -14.91
C TYR A 13 -2.18 -16.18 -13.78
N PRO A 14 -2.93 -17.27 -13.99
CA PRO A 14 -3.30 -18.20 -12.91
C PRO A 14 -2.14 -18.98 -12.31
N LYS A 15 -1.00 -19.04 -13.01
CA LYS A 15 0.21 -19.75 -12.59
C LYS A 15 1.32 -18.84 -12.05
N ALA A 16 1.09 -17.52 -12.02
CA ALA A 16 2.08 -16.57 -11.55
C ALA A 16 2.14 -16.55 -10.02
N HIS A 17 3.32 -16.20 -9.49
CA HIS A 17 3.53 -15.90 -8.08
C HIS A 17 3.32 -14.41 -7.84
N PHE A 18 2.38 -14.07 -6.97
CA PHE A 18 2.00 -12.70 -6.64
C PHE A 18 2.64 -12.27 -5.32
N ALA A 19 3.51 -11.27 -5.40
CA ALA A 19 4.16 -10.67 -4.25
C ALA A 19 3.83 -9.18 -4.11
N THR A 20 3.64 -8.71 -2.88
CA THR A 20 3.42 -7.29 -2.57
C THR A 20 4.34 -6.81 -1.45
N VAL A 21 4.63 -5.51 -1.38
CA VAL A 21 5.36 -4.96 -0.22
C VAL A 21 4.44 -4.91 1.01
N TYR A 22 3.22 -4.40 0.82
CA TYR A 22 2.21 -4.30 1.86
C TYR A 22 1.00 -5.16 1.53
N ALA A 23 0.37 -5.75 2.55
CA ALA A 23 -0.90 -6.46 2.43
C ALA A 23 -1.88 -5.98 3.50
N LYS A 24 -3.17 -5.89 3.15
CA LYS A 24 -4.26 -5.62 4.11
C LYS A 24 -5.12 -6.88 4.27
N PRO A 25 -5.84 -7.07 5.40
CA PRO A 25 -6.60 -8.29 5.67
C PRO A 25 -7.52 -8.73 4.53
N LYS A 26 -8.23 -7.82 3.86
CA LYS A 26 -9.13 -8.17 2.74
C LYS A 26 -8.37 -8.66 1.49
N GLY A 27 -7.18 -8.13 1.23
CA GLY A 27 -6.35 -8.47 0.06
C GLY A 27 -5.35 -9.60 0.31
N ARG A 28 -5.01 -9.85 1.58
CA ARG A 28 -3.96 -10.76 2.03
C ARG A 28 -4.12 -12.21 1.53
N PRO A 29 -5.31 -12.82 1.44
CA PRO A 29 -5.46 -14.19 0.95
C PRO A 29 -5.13 -14.36 -0.53
N MET A 30 -5.09 -13.27 -1.31
CA MET A 30 -4.88 -13.32 -2.76
C MET A 30 -3.42 -13.20 -3.19
N VAL A 31 -2.50 -12.94 -2.25
CA VAL A 31 -1.06 -12.82 -2.50
C VAL A 31 -0.31 -14.00 -1.91
N ASP A 32 0.72 -14.46 -2.63
CA ASP A 32 1.53 -15.60 -2.22
C ASP A 32 2.64 -15.18 -1.25
N THR A 33 3.18 -13.97 -1.40
CA THR A 33 4.21 -13.42 -0.49
C THR A 33 3.99 -11.94 -0.25
N PHE A 34 4.30 -11.49 0.97
CA PHE A 34 4.26 -10.08 1.34
C PHE A 34 5.29 -9.80 2.43
N ILE A 35 5.72 -8.54 2.56
CA ILE A 35 6.71 -8.15 3.57
C ILE A 35 6.04 -7.68 4.85
N THR A 36 5.03 -6.81 4.74
CA THR A 36 4.38 -6.22 5.92
C THR A 36 2.87 -6.25 5.78
N GLU A 37 2.19 -6.83 6.78
CA GLU A 37 0.75 -6.71 6.92
C GLU A 37 0.42 -5.43 7.69
N VAL A 38 -0.59 -4.69 7.24
CA VAL A 38 -1.10 -3.49 7.90
C VAL A 38 -2.60 -3.59 8.12
N SER A 39 -3.13 -2.85 9.08
CA SER A 39 -4.57 -2.88 9.36
C SER A 39 -5.40 -2.41 8.16
N GLN A 40 -6.64 -2.88 8.06
CA GLN A 40 -7.50 -2.59 6.92
C GLN A 40 -7.74 -1.07 6.73
N ASP A 41 -7.82 -0.35 7.83
CA ASP A 41 -8.04 1.10 7.99
C ASP A 41 -6.76 1.94 7.92
N THR A 42 -5.56 1.33 7.93
CA THR A 42 -4.29 2.07 7.81
C THR A 42 -4.24 2.88 6.51
N TRP A 43 -4.01 4.19 6.59
CA TRP A 43 -3.66 5.00 5.42
C TRP A 43 -2.16 4.94 5.17
N ILE A 44 -1.74 4.40 4.02
CA ILE A 44 -0.33 4.30 3.64
C ILE A 44 0.02 5.52 2.80
N PHE A 45 1.02 6.29 3.22
CA PHE A 45 1.68 7.28 2.38
C PHE A 45 2.90 6.63 1.73
N PHE A 46 2.91 6.53 0.40
CA PHE A 46 4.10 6.06 -0.29
C PHE A 46 5.11 7.20 -0.47
N PRO A 47 6.42 6.90 -0.51
CA PRO A 47 7.45 7.92 -0.69
C PRO A 47 7.26 8.77 -1.96
N TRP A 48 6.69 8.19 -3.01
CA TRP A 48 6.40 8.90 -4.27
C TRP A 48 5.11 9.72 -4.26
N ASP A 49 4.22 9.50 -3.29
CA ASP A 49 3.04 10.35 -3.07
C ASP A 49 3.41 11.59 -2.23
N MET A 50 4.60 11.56 -1.61
CA MET A 50 5.13 12.65 -0.82
C MET A 50 6.04 13.54 -1.68
N ALA A 51 5.95 14.85 -1.47
CA ALA A 51 6.85 15.82 -2.07
C ALA A 51 7.41 16.74 -0.99
N LEU A 52 8.65 17.20 -1.19
CA LEU A 52 9.20 18.26 -0.35
C LEU A 52 8.37 19.52 -0.56
N GLN A 53 7.78 20.00 0.54
CA GLN A 53 7.01 21.23 0.56
C GLN A 53 7.52 22.09 1.70
N TYR A 54 7.49 23.40 1.49
CA TYR A 54 7.77 24.33 2.56
C TYR A 54 6.71 24.18 3.66
N VAL A 55 7.16 24.09 4.91
CA VAL A 55 6.31 24.10 6.11
C VAL A 55 6.73 25.30 6.93
N GLN A 56 5.77 26.16 7.28
CA GLN A 56 6.05 27.35 8.05
C GLN A 56 6.65 27.01 9.43
N PRO A 57 7.64 27.80 9.90
CA PRO A 57 8.18 27.64 11.25
C PRO A 57 7.10 27.79 12.31
N TYR A 58 7.19 27.01 13.39
CA TYR A 58 6.25 27.07 14.51
C TYR A 58 6.34 28.38 15.33
N ARG A 59 7.46 29.12 15.24
CA ARG A 59 7.69 30.44 15.87
C ARG A 59 8.58 31.32 14.99
N GLY A 60 8.43 32.64 15.10
CA GLY A 60 9.15 33.61 14.26
C GLY A 60 8.57 35.04 14.26
N THR A 61 7.66 35.35 15.19
CA THR A 61 7.07 36.70 15.36
C THR A 61 7.49 37.38 16.66
N ASP A 62 8.38 36.73 17.42
CA ASP A 62 8.97 37.17 18.69
C ASP A 62 9.91 38.38 18.49
#